data_AF-A0A8J3GSJ4-F1
#
_entry.id   AF-A0A8J3GSJ4-F1
#
_cell.length_a   1.000
_cell.length_b   1.000
_cell.length_c   1.000
_cell.angle_alpha   90.00
_cell.angle_beta   90.00
_cell.angle_gamma   90.00
#
_symmetry.space_group_name_H-M   'P 1'
#
loop_
_entity.id
_entity.type
_entity.pdbx_description
1 polymer ?
#
loop_
_entity_poly.entity_id
_entity_poly.type
_entity_poly.pdbx_seq_one_letter_code
_entity_poly.pdbx_strand_id
1 'polypeptide(L)' 'MSTPQLTPKDSVRTWLKHPVGGPLIRDALAEAGVDEKVLAPVGFFSLERVVAMAGDRIPEGVIDELVRRANGD' A
#
# COMPACT_ATOMS: atom_id res chain seq x y z
N MET A 1 15.10 8.38 -14.22
CA MET A 1 14.04 7.44 -14.61
C MET A 1 12.80 7.87 -13.86
N SER A 2 11.71 8.21 -14.55
CA SER A 2 10.46 8.58 -13.88
C SER A 2 9.82 7.30 -13.32
N THR A 3 9.56 7.27 -12.02
CA THR A 3 8.87 6.15 -11.37
C THR A 3 7.41 6.13 -11.86
N PRO A 4 6.84 4.98 -12.25
CA PRO A 4 5.43 4.90 -12.61
C PRO A 4 4.56 5.40 -11.46
N GLN A 5 3.59 6.28 -11.73
CA GLN A 5 2.68 6.75 -10.68
C GLN A 5 1.84 5.61 -10.13
N LEU A 6 1.69 5.58 -8.80
CA LEU A 6 0.86 4.62 -8.10
C LEU A 6 -0.52 5.19 -7.82
N THR A 7 -1.53 4.34 -7.93
CA THR A 7 -2.93 4.65 -7.62
C THR A 7 -3.50 3.63 -6.63
N PRO A 8 -4.63 3.94 -5.96
CA PRO A 8 -5.32 2.98 -5.09
C PRO A 8 -5.79 1.70 -5.82
N LYS A 9 -5.96 1.79 -7.14
CA LYS A 9 -6.44 0.71 -8.02
C LYS A 9 -5.34 -0.28 -8.39
N ASP A 10 -4.07 0.10 -8.21
CA ASP A 10 -2.95 -0.79 -8.43
C ASP A 10 -2.92 -1.93 -7.41
N SER A 11 -2.46 -3.10 -7.88
CA SER A 11 -2.40 -4.27 -7.01
C SER A 11 -1.41 -4.08 -5.85
N VAL A 12 -1.65 -4.72 -4.71
CA VAL A 12 -0.70 -4.72 -3.59
C VAL A 12 0.69 -5.21 -4.03
N ARG A 13 0.75 -6.19 -4.94
CA ARG A 13 2.03 -6.64 -5.52
C ARG A 13 2.72 -5.55 -6.35
N THR A 14 1.97 -4.73 -7.07
CA THR A 14 2.53 -3.57 -7.81
C THR A 14 3.16 -2.60 -6.83
N TRP A 15 2.45 -2.26 -5.75
CA TRP A 15 2.96 -1.40 -4.70
C TRP A 15 4.22 -1.95 -4.04
N LEU A 16 4.22 -3.23 -3.62
CA LEU A 16 5.38 -3.87 -2.97
C LEU A 16 6.65 -3.93 -3.84
N LYS A 17 6.47 -3.98 -5.18
CA LYS A 17 7.58 -3.96 -6.16
C LYS A 17 8.03 -2.54 -6.51
N HIS A 18 7.23 -1.53 -6.19
CA HIS A 18 7.55 -0.15 -6.50
C HIS A 18 8.67 0.37 -5.58
N PRO A 19 9.67 1.12 -6.10
CA PRO A 19 10.81 1.54 -5.30
C PRO A 19 10.46 2.50 -4.16
N VAL A 20 9.36 3.27 -4.28
CA VAL A 20 8.83 4.15 -3.21
C VAL A 20 7.68 3.50 -2.43
N GLY A 21 6.61 3.09 -3.10
CA GLY A 21 5.47 2.40 -2.48
C GLY A 21 5.80 1.13 -1.68
N GLY A 22 6.82 0.35 -2.09
CA GLY A 22 7.20 -0.87 -1.40
C GLY A 22 7.71 -0.62 0.02
N PRO A 23 8.74 0.22 0.22
CA PRO A 23 9.16 0.68 1.54
C PRO A 23 8.01 1.27 2.37
N LEU A 24 7.18 2.15 1.80
CA LEU A 24 6.06 2.78 2.52
C LEU A 24 5.08 1.76 3.11
N ILE A 25 4.69 0.72 2.35
CA ILE A 25 3.81 -0.33 2.86
C ILE A 25 4.50 -1.16 3.95
N ARG A 26 5.78 -1.50 3.76
CA ARG A 26 6.53 -2.29 4.75
C ARG A 26 6.69 -1.54 6.06
N ASP A 27 6.99 -0.25 6.00
CA ASP A 27 7.15 0.60 7.18
C ASP A 27 5.82 0.71 7.93
N ALA A 28 4.71 0.96 7.23
CA ALA A 28 3.37 1.00 7.84
C ALA A 28 2.98 -0.33 8.51
N LEU A 29 3.32 -1.47 7.91
CA LEU A 29 3.10 -2.78 8.51
C LEU A 29 4.00 -3.02 9.73
N ALA A 30 5.27 -2.62 9.65
CA ALA A 30 6.23 -2.76 10.74
C ALA A 30 5.82 -1.92 11.97
N GLU A 31 5.30 -0.71 11.76
CA GLU A 31 4.70 0.13 12.81
C GLU A 31 3.54 -0.57 13.52
N ALA A 32 2.78 -1.39 12.79
CA ALA A 32 1.70 -2.22 13.33
C ALA A 32 2.16 -3.58 13.89
N GLY A 33 3.46 -3.90 13.83
CA GLY A 33 4.01 -5.20 14.25
C GLY A 33 3.63 -6.37 13.33
N VAL A 34 3.32 -6.09 12.06
CA VAL A 34 2.87 -7.06 11.07
C VAL A 34 3.96 -7.32 10.01
N ASP A 35 4.20 -8.59 9.66
CA ASP A 35 5.13 -8.98 8.59
C ASP A 35 4.45 -8.88 7.21
N GLU A 36 5.15 -8.35 6.20
CA GLU A 36 4.61 -8.18 4.83
C GLU A 36 4.11 -9.48 4.17
N LYS A 37 4.54 -10.65 4.64
CA LYS A 37 4.06 -11.95 4.13
C LYS A 37 2.56 -12.13 4.30
N VAL A 38 1.92 -11.44 5.24
CA VAL A 38 0.45 -11.47 5.38
C VAL A 38 -0.26 -10.92 4.14
N LEU A 39 0.43 -10.10 3.32
CA LEU A 39 -0.10 -9.56 2.08
C LEU A 39 -0.04 -10.55 0.91
N ALA A 40 0.70 -11.65 1.03
CA ALA A 40 0.88 -12.60 -0.07
C ALA A 40 -0.45 -13.16 -0.64
N PRO A 41 -1.44 -13.57 0.20
CA PRO A 41 -2.73 -14.07 -0.29
C PRO A 41 -3.57 -13.01 -1.00
N VAL A 42 -3.42 -11.73 -0.63
CA VAL A 42 -4.18 -10.60 -1.17
C VAL A 42 -3.41 -9.80 -2.22
N GLY A 43 -2.22 -10.25 -2.60
CA GLY A 43 -1.29 -9.50 -3.45
C GLY A 43 -1.83 -9.13 -4.83
N PHE A 44 -2.84 -9.84 -5.33
CA PHE A 44 -3.49 -9.58 -6.62
C PHE A 44 -4.65 -8.58 -6.53
N PHE A 45 -5.15 -8.27 -5.33
CA PHE A 45 -6.18 -7.26 -5.15
C PHE A 45 -5.60 -5.85 -5.19
N SER A 46 -6.44 -4.89 -5.57
CA SER A 46 -6.09 -3.47 -5.47
C SER A 46 -5.87 -3.06 -4.02
N LEU A 47 -5.00 -2.08 -3.80
CA LEU A 47 -4.73 -1.56 -2.45
C LEU A 47 -6.03 -1.06 -1.78
N GLU A 48 -6.87 -0.33 -2.52
CA GLU A 48 -8.16 0.16 -2.03
C GLU A 48 -9.08 -0.97 -1.54
N ARG A 49 -9.10 -2.12 -2.26
CA ARG A 49 -9.92 -3.26 -1.88
C ARG A 49 -9.40 -3.91 -0.61
N VAL A 50 -8.07 -4.02 -0.46
CA VAL A 50 -7.48 -4.61 0.74
C VAL A 50 -7.77 -3.77 1.98
N VAL A 51 -7.66 -2.46 1.86
CA VAL A 51 -8.02 -1.54 2.96
C VAL A 51 -9.52 -1.59 3.27
N ALA A 52 -10.39 -1.62 2.25
CA ALA A 52 -11.83 -1.76 2.46
C ALA A 52 -12.21 -3.06 3.21
N MET A 53 -11.48 -4.16 2.98
CA MET A 53 -11.66 -5.41 3.73
C MET A 53 -11.18 -5.30 5.19
N ALA A 54 -10.22 -4.43 5.49
CA ALA A 54 -9.74 -4.22 6.85
C ALA A 54 -10.73 -3.40 7.70
N GLY A 55 -11.61 -2.63 7.05
CA GLY A 55 -12.66 -1.84 7.69
C GLY A 55 -12.10 -0.82 8.68
N ASP A 56 -12.75 -0.70 9.84
CA ASP A 56 -12.44 0.29 10.89
C ASP A 56 -11.04 0.14 11.53
N ARG A 57 -10.28 -0.90 11.15
CA ARG A 57 -8.90 -1.10 11.63
C ARG A 57 -7.89 -0.18 10.94
N ILE A 58 -8.28 0.44 9.83
CA ILE A 58 -7.44 1.33 9.06
C ILE A 58 -8.00 2.75 9.15
N PRO A 59 -7.18 3.75 9.51
CA PRO A 59 -7.62 5.14 9.56
C PRO A 59 -8.13 5.64 8.20
N GLU A 60 -9.18 6.46 8.22
CA GLU A 60 -9.64 7.19 7.04
C GLU A 60 -8.50 8.05 6.44
N GLY A 61 -8.44 8.13 5.12
CA GLY A 61 -7.44 8.93 4.41
C GLY A 61 -6.03 8.31 4.35
N VAL A 62 -5.77 7.14 4.96
CA VAL A 62 -4.44 6.50 4.88
C VAL A 62 -4.03 6.19 3.44
N ILE A 63 -4.99 5.81 2.58
CA ILE A 63 -4.72 5.50 1.17
C ILE A 63 -4.29 6.76 0.43
N ASP A 64 -5.00 7.87 0.62
CA ASP A 64 -4.69 9.13 -0.05
C ASP A 64 -3.31 9.62 0.36
N GLU A 65 -2.97 9.49 1.64
CA GLU A 65 -1.65 9.82 2.15
C GLU A 65 -0.55 8.91 1.60
N LEU A 66 -0.79 7.60 1.50
CA LEU A 66 0.13 6.66 0.87
C LEU A 66 0.39 7.00 -0.59
N VAL A 67 -0.66 7.34 -1.35
CA VAL A 67 -0.56 7.76 -2.77
C VAL A 67 0.22 9.06 -2.90
N ARG A 68 -0.09 10.06 -2.08
CA ARG A 68 0.63 11.34 -2.06
C ARG A 68 2.13 11.13 -1.84
N ARG A 69 2.50 10.40 -0.78
CA ARG A 69 3.90 10.07 -0.46
C ARG A 69 4.58 9.26 -1.56
N ALA A 70 3.88 8.30 -2.16
CA ALA A 70 4.43 7.44 -3.19
C ALA A 70 4.73 8.18 -4.50
N ASN A 71 3.93 9.20 -4.82
CA ASN A 71 4.05 10.00 -6.04
C ASN A 71 4.88 11.29 -5.85
N GLY A 72 5.18 11.67 -4.61
CA GLY A 72 5.96 12.85 -4.28
C GLY A 72 5.18 14.16 -4.35
N ASP A 73 3.88 14.10 -4.09
CA ASP A 73 2.97 15.25 -4.01
C ASP A 73 2.97 15.92 -2.62
#